data_AF-A0A3A2ZQH4-F1
#
_entry.id   AF-A0A3A2ZQH4-F1
#
_cell.length_a   1.000
_cell.length_b   1.000
_cell.length_c   1.000
_cell.angle_alpha   90.00
_cell.angle_beta   90.00
_cell.angle_gamma   90.00
#
_symmetry.space_group_name_H-M   'P 1'
#
loop_
_entity.id
_entity.type
_entity.pdbx_description
1 polymer ?
#
loop_
_entity_poly.entity_id
_entity_poly.type
_entity_poly.pdbx_seq_one_letter_code
_entity_poly.pdbx_strand_id
1 'polypeptide(L)'
;MLVNGIRNAVFVPPVKDVSWGPSKGGQRLIHATKIAPEDRHINWKNWTSAEIFKRNRVLGSLWSMARAGKQDRHCQPVMKRIIFTEIDEVDPSEILEDDGSLIPEPGLPFVNDNQPIEPGKPKRLYVYTSDGKFICLRQLKVEGQQTTDGVRASLKAGILERNMMRDGWSHFIDPLQ
;
A
#
# COMPACT_ATOMS: atom_id res chain seq x y z
N MET A 1 -29.84 -32.34 9.85
CA MET A 1 -30.23 -31.24 8.95
C MET A 1 -29.37 -31.16 7.67
N LEU A 2 -28.05 -31.40 7.72
CA LEU A 2 -27.19 -31.39 6.52
C LEU A 2 -27.47 -32.54 5.52
N VAL A 3 -27.66 -33.77 6.05
CA VAL A 3 -27.83 -34.99 5.23
C VAL A 3 -29.07 -34.93 4.34
N ASN A 4 -30.18 -34.38 4.83
CA ASN A 4 -31.40 -34.20 4.03
C ASN A 4 -31.21 -33.15 2.93
N GLY A 5 -30.44 -32.08 3.17
CA GLY A 5 -30.16 -31.06 2.15
C GLY A 5 -29.35 -31.61 0.96
N ILE A 6 -28.37 -32.47 1.25
CA ILE A 6 -27.57 -33.15 0.21
C ILE A 6 -28.44 -34.14 -0.58
N ARG A 7 -29.25 -34.96 0.11
CA ARG A 7 -30.14 -35.93 -0.53
C ARG A 7 -31.22 -35.28 -1.39
N ASN A 8 -31.74 -34.14 -0.95
CA ASN A 8 -32.79 -33.40 -1.65
C ASN A 8 -32.22 -32.44 -2.71
N ALA A 9 -30.92 -32.48 -2.99
CA ALA A 9 -30.24 -31.63 -3.97
C ALA A 9 -30.62 -30.15 -3.84
N VAL A 10 -30.74 -29.64 -2.61
CA VAL A 10 -31.09 -28.23 -2.32
C VAL A 10 -29.88 -27.29 -2.55
N PHE A 11 -28.95 -27.70 -3.40
CA PHE A 11 -27.84 -26.85 -3.82
C PHE A 11 -28.18 -26.22 -5.15
N VAL A 12 -27.84 -24.94 -5.30
CA VAL A 12 -27.99 -24.23 -6.57
C VAL A 12 -26.85 -24.67 -7.48
N PRO A 13 -27.13 -25.31 -8.64
CA PRO A 13 -26.08 -25.66 -9.58
C PRO A 13 -25.42 -24.37 -10.10
N PRO A 14 -24.11 -24.39 -10.37
CA PRO A 14 -23.44 -23.22 -10.92
C PRO A 14 -24.04 -22.84 -12.28
N VAL A 15 -24.17 -21.54 -12.53
CA VAL A 15 -24.74 -20.98 -13.78
C VAL A 15 -24.00 -21.47 -15.02
N LYS A 16 -22.72 -21.84 -14.86
CA LYS A 16 -21.90 -22.49 -15.88
C LYS A 16 -21.40 -23.81 -15.34
N ASP A 17 -21.66 -24.89 -16.07
CA ASP A 17 -21.16 -26.22 -15.72
C ASP A 17 -19.63 -26.25 -15.89
N VAL A 18 -18.93 -26.02 -14.78
CA VAL A 18 -17.50 -26.30 -14.64
C VAL A 18 -17.37 -27.74 -14.16
N SER A 19 -17.58 -28.66 -15.10
CA SER A 19 -17.44 -30.10 -14.85
C SER A 19 -16.13 -30.38 -14.11
N TRP A 20 -16.19 -31.16 -13.02
CA TRP A 20 -15.01 -31.65 -12.31
C TRP A 20 -14.24 -32.63 -13.20
N GLY A 21 -13.29 -32.11 -13.98
CA GLY A 21 -12.49 -32.88 -14.92
C GLY A 21 -11.58 -31.95 -15.73
N PRO A 22 -10.49 -32.45 -16.33
CA PRO A 22 -9.67 -31.65 -17.23
C PRO A 22 -10.60 -31.06 -18.31
N SER A 23 -10.51 -29.74 -18.52
CA SER A 23 -11.34 -29.07 -19.53
C SER A 23 -11.23 -29.86 -20.83
N LYS A 24 -12.36 -30.21 -21.46
CA LYS A 24 -12.42 -31.02 -22.69
C LYS A 24 -11.71 -30.38 -23.91
N GLY A 25 -11.03 -29.25 -23.75
CA GLY A 25 -10.24 -28.64 -24.80
C GLY A 25 -8.98 -28.01 -24.23
N GLY A 26 -7.93 -28.81 -24.01
CA GLY A 26 -6.50 -28.42 -24.08
C GLY A 26 -6.04 -27.10 -23.47
N GLN A 27 -6.81 -26.46 -22.59
CA GLN A 27 -6.44 -25.18 -22.01
C GLN A 27 -5.24 -25.43 -21.11
N ARG A 28 -4.15 -24.73 -21.41
CA ARG A 28 -2.90 -24.83 -20.67
C ARG A 28 -3.19 -24.56 -19.20
N LEU A 29 -3.03 -25.57 -18.36
CA LEU A 29 -3.20 -25.43 -16.91
C LEU A 29 -2.25 -24.33 -16.42
N ILE A 30 -2.82 -23.28 -15.83
CA ILE A 30 -2.05 -22.18 -15.26
C ILE A 30 -1.82 -22.53 -13.79
N HIS A 31 -0.57 -22.84 -13.44
CA HIS A 31 -0.21 -23.09 -12.05
C HIS A 31 -0.18 -21.77 -11.29
N ALA A 32 -0.92 -21.69 -10.18
CA ALA A 32 -0.81 -20.58 -9.24
C ALA A 32 0.48 -20.74 -8.44
N THR A 33 1.40 -19.78 -8.55
CA THR A 33 2.67 -19.80 -7.83
C THR A 33 2.44 -19.66 -6.32
N LYS A 34 3.36 -20.22 -5.55
CA LYS A 34 3.38 -20.04 -4.09
C LYS A 34 3.52 -18.55 -3.76
N ILE A 35 2.70 -18.07 -2.82
CA ILE A 35 2.80 -16.70 -2.28
C ILE A 35 4.03 -16.63 -1.36
N ALA A 36 4.92 -15.71 -1.66
CA ALA A 36 6.12 -15.41 -0.89
C ALA A 36 5.97 -14.07 -0.12
N PRO A 37 6.73 -13.86 0.97
CA PRO A 37 6.75 -12.57 1.69
C PRO A 37 7.08 -11.37 0.80
N GLU A 38 7.86 -11.60 -0.26
CA GLU A 38 8.27 -10.63 -1.27
C GLU A 38 7.09 -10.17 -2.14
N ASP A 39 6.05 -11.00 -2.31
CA ASP A 39 4.84 -10.61 -3.07
C ASP A 39 4.04 -9.50 -2.35
N ARG A 40 4.31 -9.28 -1.06
CA ARG A 40 3.72 -8.19 -0.26
C ARG A 40 4.52 -6.89 -0.34
N HIS A 41 5.70 -6.92 -0.96
CA HIS A 41 6.51 -5.74 -1.13
C HIS A 41 5.93 -4.84 -2.23
N ILE A 42 5.64 -3.57 -1.91
CA ILE A 42 5.06 -2.66 -2.88
C ILE A 42 6.11 -2.24 -3.91
N ASN A 43 5.85 -2.57 -5.17
CA ASN A 43 6.59 -2.01 -6.29
C ASN A 43 5.94 -0.69 -6.73
N TRP A 44 6.36 0.42 -6.14
CA TRP A 44 5.78 1.75 -6.40
C TRP A 44 5.88 2.20 -7.85
N LYS A 45 6.93 1.77 -8.57
CA LYS A 45 7.15 2.18 -9.97
C LYS A 45 6.24 1.48 -10.95
N ASN A 46 5.88 0.23 -10.69
CA ASN A 46 5.10 -0.59 -11.62
C ASN A 46 3.63 -0.72 -11.20
N TRP A 47 3.33 -0.75 -9.90
CA TRP A 47 1.98 -1.02 -9.44
C TRP A 47 1.11 0.23 -9.41
N THR A 48 -0.02 0.13 -10.08
CA THR A 48 -1.09 1.14 -10.03
C THR A 48 -1.80 1.10 -8.67
N SER A 49 -2.52 2.17 -8.34
CA SER A 49 -3.39 2.23 -7.16
C SER A 49 -4.32 1.00 -7.04
N ALA A 50 -5.02 0.64 -8.12
CA ALA A 50 -5.95 -0.50 -8.17
C ALA A 50 -5.24 -1.83 -7.90
N GLU A 51 -4.03 -2.00 -8.43
CA GLU A 51 -3.19 -3.16 -8.17
C GLU A 51 -2.76 -3.27 -6.72
N ILE A 52 -2.38 -2.14 -6.09
CA ILE A 52 -2.02 -2.07 -4.69
C ILE A 52 -3.23 -2.46 -3.81
N PHE A 53 -4.41 -1.91 -4.06
CA PHE A 53 -5.61 -2.27 -3.30
C PHE A 53 -6.01 -3.73 -3.50
N LYS A 54 -5.92 -4.25 -4.72
CA LYS A 54 -6.18 -5.66 -5.01
C LYS A 54 -5.23 -6.55 -4.21
N ARG A 55 -3.93 -6.26 -4.19
CA ARG A 55 -2.94 -7.02 -3.43
C ARG A 55 -3.14 -6.89 -1.93
N ASN A 56 -3.48 -5.70 -1.42
CA ASN A 56 -3.81 -5.52 -0.01
C ASN A 56 -5.02 -6.36 0.43
N ARG A 57 -6.05 -6.48 -0.42
CA ARG A 57 -7.21 -7.33 -0.16
C ARG A 57 -6.89 -8.83 -0.19
N VAL A 58 -6.01 -9.26 -1.09
CA VAL A 58 -5.67 -10.69 -1.29
C VAL A 58 -4.59 -11.17 -0.33
N LEU A 59 -3.53 -10.39 -0.15
CA LEU A 59 -2.34 -10.76 0.61
C LEU A 59 -2.36 -10.23 2.06
N GLY A 60 -3.23 -9.26 2.35
CA GLY A 60 -3.25 -8.51 3.61
C GLY A 60 -2.25 -7.35 3.60
N SER A 61 -1.76 -6.99 4.78
CA SER A 61 -0.84 -5.85 4.97
C SER A 61 0.39 -5.93 4.06
N LEU A 62 0.56 -4.89 3.26
CA LEU A 62 1.69 -4.70 2.37
C LEU A 62 2.84 -4.02 3.10
N TRP A 63 4.05 -4.07 2.55
CA TRP A 63 5.21 -3.43 3.16
C TRP A 63 6.13 -2.77 2.11
N SER A 64 6.93 -1.81 2.57
CA SER A 64 7.99 -1.17 1.79
C SER A 64 9.17 -0.80 2.69
N MET A 65 10.30 -0.42 2.10
CA MET A 65 11.47 0.07 2.85
C MET A 65 11.52 1.59 2.81
N ALA A 66 11.94 2.22 3.90
CA ALA A 66 12.33 3.63 3.85
C ALA A 66 13.59 3.88 4.65
N ARG A 67 14.26 4.97 4.30
CA ARG A 67 15.32 5.55 5.13
C ARG A 67 14.67 6.15 6.36
N ALA A 68 15.03 5.64 7.52
CA ALA A 68 14.55 6.10 8.82
C ALA A 68 15.73 6.61 9.65
N GLY A 69 15.51 7.69 10.38
CA GLY A 69 16.53 8.39 11.15
C GLY A 69 16.47 9.88 10.87
N LYS A 70 16.70 10.69 11.90
CA LYS A 70 16.86 12.13 11.71
C LYS A 70 18.15 12.37 10.94
N GLN A 71 18.16 13.38 10.07
CA GLN A 71 19.36 13.80 9.36
C GLN A 71 20.33 14.51 10.33
N ASP A 72 20.87 13.78 11.30
CA ASP A 72 21.94 14.25 12.17
C ASP A 72 23.29 13.94 11.53
N ARG A 73 24.22 14.90 11.53
CA ARG A 73 25.57 14.77 10.94
C ARG A 73 26.40 13.59 11.48
N HIS A 74 25.98 13.00 12.60
CA HIS A 74 26.64 11.87 13.27
C HIS A 74 25.91 10.53 13.16
N CYS A 75 24.66 10.49 12.71
CA CYS A 75 23.88 9.25 12.61
C CYS A 75 23.45 9.01 11.17
N GLN A 76 23.99 7.95 10.58
CA GLN A 76 23.59 7.51 9.24
C GLN A 76 22.11 7.05 9.27
N PRO A 77 21.29 7.47 8.29
CA PRO A 77 19.92 6.98 8.18
C PRO A 77 19.93 5.47 7.92
N VAL A 78 19.13 4.72 8.68
CA VAL A 78 19.05 3.26 8.62
C VAL A 78 17.82 2.86 7.81
N MET A 79 17.98 1.89 6.92
CA MET A 79 16.83 1.32 6.20
C MET A 79 15.96 0.52 7.17
N LYS A 80 14.65 0.84 7.19
CA LYS A 80 13.67 0.12 8.00
C LYS A 80 12.51 -0.35 7.16
N ARG A 81 11.99 -1.53 7.50
CA ARG A 81 10.74 -2.02 6.94
C ARG A 81 9.56 -1.25 7.52
N ILE A 82 8.63 -0.89 6.66
CA ILE A 82 7.37 -0.24 7.00
C ILE A 82 6.24 -1.12 6.52
N ILE A 83 5.32 -1.44 7.42
CA ILE A 83 4.15 -2.27 7.15
C ILE A 83 2.93 -1.37 7.15
N PHE A 84 2.21 -1.35 6.04
CA PHE A 84 0.98 -0.60 5.87
C PHE A 84 -0.17 -1.46 6.40
N THR A 85 -0.73 -1.06 7.55
CA THR A 85 -1.79 -1.82 8.21
C THR A 85 -3.16 -1.41 7.69
N GLU A 86 -3.36 -0.11 7.47
CA GLU A 86 -4.58 0.43 6.89
C GLU A 86 -4.25 1.42 5.78
N ILE A 87 -4.82 1.16 4.60
CA ILE A 87 -4.73 2.02 3.42
C ILE A 87 -6.13 2.33 2.90
N ASP A 88 -6.33 3.55 2.41
CA ASP A 88 -7.57 3.99 1.77
C ASP A 88 -7.33 4.53 0.38
N GLU A 89 -8.33 4.29 -0.46
CA GLU A 89 -8.47 4.97 -1.74
C GLU A 89 -9.00 6.38 -1.48
N VAL A 90 -8.45 7.34 -2.20
CA VAL A 90 -8.82 8.75 -2.06
C VAL A 90 -9.08 9.31 -3.44
N ASP A 91 -10.12 10.12 -3.55
CA ASP A 91 -10.41 10.82 -4.79
C ASP A 91 -9.38 11.94 -5.01
N PRO A 92 -8.72 11.99 -6.18
CA PRO A 92 -7.80 13.07 -6.55
C PRO A 92 -8.32 14.49 -6.27
N SER A 93 -9.62 14.69 -6.45
CA SER A 93 -10.29 16.00 -6.28
C SER A 93 -10.35 16.49 -4.83
N GLU A 94 -10.09 15.64 -3.83
CA GLU A 94 -10.05 16.05 -2.42
C GLU A 94 -8.73 16.72 -2.01
N ILE A 95 -7.70 16.66 -2.86
CA ILE A 95 -6.32 17.00 -2.47
C ILE A 95 -5.65 18.00 -3.40
N LEU A 96 -5.79 17.81 -4.71
CA LEU A 96 -5.09 18.61 -5.70
C LEU A 96 -6.06 19.64 -6.26
N GLU A 97 -5.80 20.92 -5.98
CA GLU A 97 -6.23 21.97 -6.90
C GLU A 97 -5.43 21.77 -8.19
N ASP A 98 -6.12 21.86 -9.33
CA ASP A 98 -5.68 21.39 -10.65
C ASP A 98 -4.55 22.27 -11.23
N ASP A 99 -3.37 22.22 -10.61
CA ASP A 99 -2.27 23.18 -10.85
C ASP A 99 -1.34 22.77 -12.01
N GLY A 100 -1.69 21.74 -12.80
CA GLY A 100 -0.90 21.30 -13.96
C GLY A 100 0.55 20.88 -13.62
N SER A 101 0.85 20.63 -12.35
CA SER A 101 2.20 20.31 -11.88
C SER A 101 2.58 18.87 -12.23
N LEU A 102 3.87 18.66 -12.50
CA LEU A 102 4.48 17.38 -12.87
C LEU A 102 4.03 16.25 -11.94
N ILE A 103 3.67 15.09 -12.51
CA ILE A 103 3.34 13.87 -11.75
C ILE A 103 4.54 13.55 -10.86
N PRO A 104 4.40 13.59 -9.52
CA PRO A 104 5.52 13.34 -8.62
C PRO A 104 6.00 11.90 -8.73
N GLU A 105 7.26 11.64 -8.35
CA GLU A 105 7.82 10.30 -8.43
C GLU A 105 7.01 9.30 -7.59
N PRO A 106 6.63 8.12 -8.13
CA PRO A 106 5.91 7.11 -7.37
C PRO A 106 6.68 6.65 -6.13
N GLY A 107 5.96 6.40 -5.03
CA GLY A 107 6.56 6.02 -3.75
C GLY A 107 6.99 7.19 -2.88
N LEU A 108 6.75 8.43 -3.31
CA LEU A 108 6.99 9.62 -2.51
C LEU A 108 5.85 9.83 -1.50
N PRO A 109 6.08 9.70 -0.17
CA PRO A 109 5.08 10.08 0.81
C PRO A 109 4.85 11.59 0.81
N PHE A 110 3.64 12.07 1.07
CA PHE A 110 3.36 13.48 1.28
C PHE A 110 2.18 13.74 2.24
N VAL A 111 2.11 14.95 2.79
CA VAL A 111 0.99 15.39 3.63
C VAL A 111 0.27 16.50 2.89
N ASN A 112 -1.06 16.41 2.81
CA ASN A 112 -1.89 17.46 2.20
C ASN A 112 -2.03 18.62 3.20
N ASP A 113 -1.05 19.51 3.25
CA ASP A 113 -1.20 20.82 3.88
C ASP A 113 -0.04 21.75 3.49
N ASN A 114 -0.35 22.99 3.08
CA ASN A 114 0.64 24.05 2.95
C ASN A 114 1.08 24.63 4.32
N GLN A 115 0.55 24.08 5.43
CA GLN A 115 0.84 24.52 6.79
C GLN A 115 1.68 23.49 7.57
N PRO A 116 2.58 23.94 8.45
CA PRO A 116 3.35 23.07 9.36
C PRO A 116 2.46 22.08 10.12
N ILE A 117 3.03 20.93 10.49
CA ILE A 117 2.28 19.87 11.19
C ILE A 117 1.96 20.33 12.62
N GLU A 118 0.78 20.94 12.81
CA GLU A 118 0.27 21.34 14.11
C GLU A 118 -0.26 20.15 14.93
N PRO A 119 0.04 20.09 16.25
CA PRO A 119 -0.49 19.06 17.11
C PRO A 119 -2.00 19.29 17.37
N GLY A 120 -2.88 18.42 16.84
CA GLY A 120 -4.31 18.40 17.19
C GLY A 120 -5.28 18.25 16.02
N LYS A 121 -4.87 18.53 14.78
CA LYS A 121 -5.64 18.21 13.58
C LYS A 121 -5.18 16.88 12.97
N PRO A 122 -6.08 15.95 12.62
CA PRO A 122 -5.68 14.69 11.99
C PRO A 122 -5.18 14.97 10.58
N LYS A 123 -3.86 14.98 10.40
CA LYS A 123 -3.25 15.01 9.06
C LYS A 123 -3.16 13.59 8.53
N ARG A 124 -3.40 13.44 7.23
CA ARG A 124 -3.30 12.17 6.53
C ARG A 124 -1.99 12.11 5.76
N LEU A 125 -1.41 10.92 5.71
CA LEU A 125 -0.22 10.62 4.93
C LEU A 125 -0.66 10.03 3.59
N TYR A 126 -0.17 10.58 2.49
CA TYR A 126 -0.47 10.16 1.14
C TYR A 126 0.79 9.65 0.45
N VAL A 127 0.65 8.83 -0.59
CA VAL A 127 1.77 8.37 -1.42
C VAL A 127 1.32 8.30 -2.87
N TYR A 128 2.15 8.82 -3.79
CA TYR A 128 1.90 8.69 -5.22
C TYR A 128 2.13 7.28 -5.74
N THR A 129 1.28 6.84 -6.65
CA THR A 129 1.36 5.54 -7.34
C THR A 129 1.74 5.73 -8.81
N SER A 130 2.07 4.64 -9.52
CA SER A 130 2.57 4.70 -10.90
C SER A 130 1.57 5.29 -11.91
N ASP A 131 0.27 5.23 -11.60
CA ASP A 131 -0.83 5.79 -12.40
C ASP A 131 -1.12 7.27 -12.10
N GLY A 132 -0.25 7.96 -11.34
CA GLY A 132 -0.42 9.36 -10.98
C GLY A 132 -1.54 9.64 -9.96
N LYS A 133 -2.19 8.57 -9.48
CA LYS A 133 -3.10 8.62 -8.33
C LYS A 133 -2.29 8.59 -7.03
N PHE A 134 -3.01 8.70 -5.91
CA PHE A 134 -2.40 8.56 -4.60
C PHE A 134 -3.28 7.70 -3.68
N ILE A 135 -2.63 7.12 -2.68
CA ILE A 135 -3.29 6.33 -1.63
C ILE A 135 -3.06 6.99 -0.28
N CYS A 136 -4.02 6.88 0.64
CA CYS A 136 -3.87 7.36 2.00
C CYS A 136 -3.40 6.23 2.92
N LEU A 137 -2.29 6.46 3.62
CA LEU A 137 -1.74 5.58 4.65
C LEU A 137 -2.30 6.00 6.02
N ARG A 138 -3.41 5.40 6.45
CA ARG A 138 -4.01 5.69 7.77
C ARG A 138 -3.14 5.21 8.91
N GLN A 139 -2.70 3.95 8.83
CA GLN A 139 -1.90 3.34 9.88
C GLN A 139 -0.73 2.57 9.30
N LEU A 140 0.44 2.82 9.88
CA LEU A 140 1.64 2.09 9.53
C LEU A 140 2.43 1.68 10.77
N LYS A 141 3.20 0.62 10.60
CA LYS A 141 4.12 0.09 11.59
C LYS A 141 5.53 0.14 11.03
N VAL A 142 6.38 0.92 11.67
CA VAL A 142 7.81 0.91 11.40
C VAL A 142 8.45 -0.24 12.18
N GLU A 143 9.43 -0.90 11.59
CA GLU A 143 10.21 -1.96 12.23
C GLU A 143 10.74 -1.52 13.62
N GLY A 144 10.48 -2.37 14.63
CA GLY A 144 10.80 -2.08 16.03
C GLY A 144 9.84 -1.10 16.74
N GLN A 145 8.78 -0.62 16.08
CA GLN A 145 7.78 0.27 16.66
C GLN A 145 6.38 -0.36 16.70
N GLN A 146 5.48 0.23 17.48
CA GLN A 146 4.07 -0.11 17.47
C GLN A 146 3.34 0.55 16.28
N THR A 147 2.26 -0.08 15.84
CA THR A 147 1.35 0.51 14.84
C THR A 147 0.72 1.78 15.39
N THR A 148 0.73 2.85 14.61
CA THR A 148 0.08 4.12 14.96
C THR A 148 -0.33 4.84 13.66
N ASP A 149 -1.01 5.97 13.82
CA ASP A 149 -1.28 6.93 12.74
C ASP A 149 -0.07 7.15 11.81
N GLY A 150 -0.34 7.19 10.51
CA GLY A 150 0.67 7.25 9.45
C GLY A 150 1.62 8.44 9.56
N VAL A 151 1.10 9.64 9.81
CA VAL A 151 1.92 10.85 9.95
C VAL A 151 2.75 10.76 11.22
N ARG A 152 2.14 10.37 12.34
CA ARG A 152 2.85 10.25 13.62
C ARG A 152 3.96 9.21 13.58
N ALA A 153 3.72 8.05 12.97
CA ALA A 153 4.71 6.99 12.81
C ALA A 153 5.90 7.47 11.97
N SER A 154 5.61 8.11 10.83
CA SER A 154 6.63 8.61 9.91
C SER A 154 7.49 9.72 10.52
N LEU A 155 6.90 10.66 11.26
CA LEU A 155 7.66 11.68 12.00
C LEU A 155 8.53 11.07 13.10
N LYS A 156 7.99 10.12 13.85
CA LYS A 156 8.74 9.44 14.93
C LYS A 156 9.93 8.65 14.39
N ALA A 157 9.77 8.04 13.23
CA ALA A 157 10.83 7.30 12.56
C ALA A 157 11.81 8.18 11.76
N GLY A 158 11.54 9.48 11.61
CA GLY A 158 12.36 10.38 10.79
C GLY A 158 12.25 10.09 9.29
N ILE A 159 11.12 9.53 8.84
CA ILE A 159 10.80 9.34 7.41
C ILE A 159 10.26 10.66 6.84
N LEU A 160 9.47 11.36 7.64
CA LEU A 160 9.05 12.74 7.41
C LEU A 160 9.75 13.64 8.43
N GLU A 161 10.10 14.85 8.03
CA GLU A 161 10.52 15.92 8.95
C GLU A 161 9.42 16.97 9.10
N ARG A 162 9.45 17.68 10.22
CA ARG A 162 8.39 18.60 10.64
C ARG A 162 8.33 19.90 9.82
N ASN A 163 9.42 20.27 9.15
CA ASN A 163 9.60 21.56 8.46
C ASN A 163 9.89 21.42 6.95
N MET A 164 9.70 20.25 6.35
CA MET A 164 10.14 20.01 4.97
C MET A 164 9.29 20.72 3.93
N MET A 165 9.92 21.65 3.20
CA MET A 165 9.57 22.04 1.84
C MET A 165 9.80 20.84 0.89
N ARG A 166 9.08 20.81 -0.24
CA ARG A 166 8.90 19.70 -1.20
C ARG A 166 10.14 18.91 -1.71
N ASP A 167 11.37 19.18 -1.28
CA ASP A 167 12.61 18.60 -1.85
C ASP A 167 13.36 17.59 -0.95
N GLY A 168 12.90 17.33 0.28
CA GLY A 168 13.65 16.50 1.24
C GLY A 168 13.24 15.03 1.37
N TRP A 169 12.21 14.58 0.67
CA TRP A 169 11.45 13.38 1.05
C TRP A 169 12.28 12.08 1.15
N SER A 170 12.03 11.31 2.20
CA SER A 170 12.42 9.90 2.24
C SER A 170 11.49 9.09 1.34
N HIS A 171 11.99 8.63 0.20
CA HIS A 171 11.23 7.76 -0.69
C HIS A 171 10.94 6.41 -0.01
N PHE A 172 9.76 5.86 -0.27
CA PHE A 172 9.54 4.43 -0.11
C PHE A 172 10.24 3.73 -1.28
N ILE A 173 11.30 3.00 -0.95
CA ILE A 173 12.26 2.47 -1.92
C ILE A 173 11.98 1.00 -2.14
N ASP A 174 12.11 0.59 -3.40
CA ASP A 174 12.22 -0.81 -3.75
C ASP A 174 13.67 -1.28 -3.51
N PRO A 175 13.93 -2.22 -2.59
CA PRO A 175 15.30 -2.69 -2.31
C PRO A 175 15.93 -3.43 -3.49
N LEU A 176 15.18 -3.72 -4.56
CA LEU A 176 15.64 -4.43 -5.76
C LEU A 176 16.03 -3.50 -6.93
N GLN A 177 16.22 -2.20 -6.69
CA GLN A 177 16.69 -1.23 -7.69
C GLN A 177 18.02 -0.58 -7.32
#